data_AF-A0A9Q1G4Q6-F1
#
_entry.id   AF-A0A9Q1G4Q6-F1
#
_cell.length_a   1.000
_cell.length_b   1.000
_cell.length_c   1.000
_cell.angle_alpha   90.00
_cell.angle_beta   90.00
_cell.angle_gamma   90.00
#
_symmetry.space_group_name_H-M   'P 1'
#
loop_
_entity.id
_entity.type
_entity.pdbx_description
1 polymer ?
#
loop_
_entity_poly.entity_id
_entity_poly.type
_entity_poly.pdbx_seq_one_letter_code
_entity_poly.pdbx_strand_id
1 'polypeptide(L)'
;MSGTGETGAVSMDAILILPTLTKPTNEVLSLLNLSPDQRKTILQTSQREGGTVERVAPFSLKEFSFEYFRELSKDVNRQVMSKGVPLERLWASSREPLKQPLLKRLEGNPELSHQAGLCFTDILSGDLILCMPIKIQNKPHHLQY
;
A
#
# COMPACT_ATOMS: atom_id res chain seq x y z
N MET A 1 -25.73 3.41 -1.51
CA MET A 1 -25.01 2.32 -2.21
C MET A 1 -25.65 2.17 -3.57
N SER A 2 -24.95 2.49 -4.66
CA SER A 2 -25.41 2.18 -6.02
C SER A 2 -24.19 1.78 -6.85
N GLY A 3 -23.77 0.53 -6.68
CA GLY A 3 -22.99 -0.14 -7.72
C GLY A 3 -23.87 -0.26 -8.98
N THR A 4 -23.26 -0.52 -10.13
CA THR A 4 -23.98 -0.65 -11.41
C THR A 4 -25.03 -1.78 -11.44
N GLY A 5 -25.24 -2.53 -10.36
CA GLY A 5 -26.12 -3.70 -10.30
C GLY A 5 -25.55 -4.93 -11.01
N GLU A 6 -24.55 -4.72 -11.86
CA GLU A 6 -23.85 -5.75 -12.61
C GLU A 6 -22.97 -6.61 -11.69
N THR A 7 -23.23 -7.92 -11.67
CA THR A 7 -22.43 -8.90 -10.93
C THR A 7 -21.61 -9.72 -11.94
N GLY A 8 -20.28 -9.70 -11.80
CA GLY A 8 -19.38 -10.48 -12.66
C GLY A 8 -19.35 -11.96 -12.31
N ALA A 9 -18.89 -12.80 -13.24
CA ALA A 9 -18.83 -14.26 -13.07
C ALA A 9 -17.70 -14.77 -12.15
N VAL A 10 -16.91 -13.86 -11.57
CA VAL A 10 -15.71 -14.18 -10.77
C VAL A 10 -15.95 -13.73 -9.34
N SER A 11 -15.69 -14.62 -8.37
CA SER A 11 -15.75 -14.28 -6.95
C SER A 11 -14.74 -13.20 -6.60
N MET A 12 -15.11 -12.26 -5.73
CA MET A 12 -14.20 -11.20 -5.25
C MET A 12 -12.97 -11.78 -4.54
N ASP A 13 -13.11 -12.92 -3.88
CA ASP A 13 -12.00 -13.62 -3.20
C ASP A 13 -10.96 -14.18 -4.18
N ALA A 14 -11.31 -14.30 -5.46
CA ALA A 14 -10.40 -14.72 -6.53
C ALA A 14 -9.70 -13.54 -7.22
N ILE A 15 -9.96 -12.30 -6.79
CA ILE A 15 -9.44 -11.09 -7.43
C ILE A 15 -8.37 -10.45 -6.53
N LEU A 16 -7.16 -10.33 -7.06
CA LEU A 16 -6.09 -9.55 -6.44
C LEU A 16 -5.95 -8.20 -7.17
N ILE A 17 -6.17 -7.11 -6.44
CA ILE A 17 -5.95 -5.75 -6.96
C ILE A 17 -4.60 -5.26 -6.46
N LEU A 18 -3.68 -4.99 -7.39
CA LEU A 18 -2.38 -4.39 -7.08
C LEU A 18 -2.43 -2.88 -7.38
N PRO A 19 -2.41 -2.01 -6.37
CA PRO A 19 -2.39 -0.57 -6.61
C PRO A 19 -1.06 -0.15 -7.24
N THR A 20 -1.12 0.74 -8.22
CA THR A 20 0.08 1.34 -8.84
C THR A 20 -0.03 2.87 -8.81
N LEU A 21 1.11 3.55 -8.64
CA LEU A 21 1.16 5.02 -8.68
C LEU A 21 0.90 5.56 -10.10
N THR A 22 1.33 4.82 -11.11
CA THR A 22 1.14 5.12 -12.52
C THR A 22 0.77 3.84 -13.27
N LYS A 23 0.29 3.97 -14.51
CA LYS A 23 -0.01 2.82 -15.36
C LYS A 23 1.29 2.04 -15.61
N PRO A 24 1.36 0.73 -15.26
CA PRO A 24 2.55 -0.08 -15.55
C PRO A 24 2.78 -0.18 -17.05
N THR A 25 4.06 -0.30 -17.45
CA THR A 25 4.43 -0.47 -18.85
C THR A 25 3.97 -1.85 -19.36
N ASN A 26 3.83 -1.99 -20.68
CA ASN A 26 3.46 -3.26 -21.30
C ASN A 26 4.48 -4.36 -21.00
N GLU A 27 5.77 -3.99 -20.90
CA GLU A 27 6.84 -4.91 -20.49
C GLU A 27 6.58 -5.48 -19.09
N VAL A 28 6.27 -4.64 -18.11
CA VAL A 28 5.95 -5.08 -16.74
C VAL A 28 4.67 -5.93 -16.72
N LEU A 29 3.64 -5.54 -17.46
CA LEU A 29 2.39 -6.30 -17.55
C LEU A 29 2.59 -7.69 -18.18
N SER A 30 3.47 -7.80 -19.17
CA SER A 30 3.78 -9.08 -19.83
C SER A 30 4.33 -10.13 -18.86
N LEU A 31 5.00 -9.71 -17.78
CA LEU A 31 5.54 -10.61 -16.76
C LEU A 31 4.45 -11.40 -16.03
N LEU A 32 3.24 -10.85 -15.93
CA LEU A 32 2.09 -11.52 -15.32
C LEU A 32 1.55 -12.67 -16.20
N ASN A 33 1.69 -12.53 -17.52
CA ASN A 33 1.17 -13.46 -18.52
C ASN A 33 2.15 -14.60 -18.87
N LEU A 34 3.32 -14.65 -18.24
CA LEU A 34 4.31 -15.70 -18.48
C LEU A 34 3.78 -17.08 -18.06
N SER A 35 4.07 -18.08 -18.89
CA SER A 35 3.76 -19.46 -18.53
C SER A 35 4.60 -19.92 -17.32
N PRO A 36 4.15 -20.93 -16.56
CA PRO A 36 4.92 -21.45 -15.43
C PRO A 36 6.36 -21.85 -15.79
N ASP A 37 6.58 -22.36 -17.01
CA ASP A 37 7.90 -22.77 -17.49
C ASP A 37 8.78 -21.57 -17.83
N GLN A 38 8.22 -20.54 -18.48
CA GLN A 38 8.94 -19.28 -18.72
C GLN A 38 9.36 -18.60 -17.41
N ARG A 39 8.47 -18.59 -16.41
CA ARG A 39 8.78 -18.06 -15.07
C ARG A 39 9.94 -18.80 -14.42
N LYS A 40 9.95 -20.14 -14.49
CA LYS A 40 11.05 -20.97 -13.96
C LYS A 40 12.36 -20.66 -14.68
N THR A 41 12.35 -20.54 -16.01
CA THR A 41 13.55 -20.22 -16.78
C THR A 41 14.12 -18.86 -16.41
N ILE A 42 13.29 -17.82 -16.28
CA ILE A 42 13.74 -16.47 -15.89
C ILE A 42 14.38 -16.49 -14.49
N LEU A 43 13.75 -17.15 -13.52
CA LEU A 43 14.28 -17.28 -12.16
C LEU A 43 15.60 -18.07 -12.10
N GLN A 44 15.75 -19.10 -12.94
CA GLN A 44 16.99 -19.86 -13.02
C GLN A 44 18.10 -19.06 -13.72
N THR A 45 17.80 -18.33 -14.79
CA THR A 45 18.77 -17.48 -15.50
C THR A 45 19.22 -16.32 -14.61
N SER A 46 18.30 -15.64 -13.91
CA SER A 46 18.64 -14.56 -12.98
C SER A 46 19.51 -15.03 -11.80
N GLN A 47 19.46 -16.31 -11.44
CA GLN A 47 20.34 -16.91 -10.43
C GLN A 47 21.69 -17.35 -11.00
N ARG A 48 21.75 -17.78 -12.27
CA ARG A 48 22.99 -18.24 -12.92
C ARG A 48 23.89 -17.11 -13.40
N GLU A 49 23.33 -15.95 -13.74
CA GLU A 49 24.07 -14.71 -14.04
C GLU A 49 24.56 -13.98 -12.78
N GLY A 50 24.52 -14.65 -11.61
CA GLY A 50 24.85 -14.14 -10.29
C GLY A 50 26.31 -13.77 -10.03
N GLY A 51 26.97 -13.09 -10.96
CA GLY A 51 28.00 -12.11 -10.61
C GLY A 51 27.31 -10.87 -10.08
N THR A 52 27.14 -10.79 -8.75
CA THR A 52 26.80 -9.55 -8.03
C THR A 52 25.65 -8.77 -8.66
N VAL A 53 24.45 -9.37 -8.78
CA VAL A 53 23.24 -8.52 -8.80
C VAL A 53 23.21 -7.89 -7.42
N GLU A 54 23.73 -6.66 -7.32
CA GLU A 54 23.75 -5.88 -6.09
C GLU A 54 22.37 -5.99 -5.47
N ARG A 55 22.27 -6.65 -4.31
CA ARG A 55 21.01 -6.74 -3.59
C ARG A 55 20.70 -5.36 -3.06
N VAL A 56 20.15 -4.51 -3.93
CA VAL A 56 19.62 -3.21 -3.55
C VAL A 56 18.47 -3.50 -2.60
N ALA A 57 18.61 -3.04 -1.36
CA ALA A 57 17.53 -3.12 -0.40
C ALA A 57 16.28 -2.44 -1.01
N PRO A 58 15.08 -3.04 -0.89
CA PRO A 58 13.87 -2.40 -1.37
C PRO A 58 13.76 -0.98 -0.82
N PHE A 59 13.26 -0.06 -1.66
CA PHE A 59 13.00 1.30 -1.22
C PHE A 59 12.09 1.28 0.02
N SER A 60 12.46 2.07 1.02
CA SER A 60 11.72 2.20 2.26
C SER A 60 11.32 3.65 2.49
N LEU A 61 10.30 3.87 3.32
CA LEU A 61 9.92 5.23 3.74
C LEU A 61 10.83 5.78 4.84
N LYS A 62 11.94 5.10 5.18
CA LYS A 62 12.82 5.48 6.30
C LYS A 62 13.36 6.89 6.13
N GLU A 63 13.98 7.19 4.99
CA GLU A 63 14.56 8.51 4.72
C GLU A 63 13.48 9.59 4.67
N PHE A 64 12.33 9.30 4.06
CA PHE A 64 11.18 10.21 4.00
C PHE A 64 10.59 10.50 5.39
N SER A 65 10.56 9.49 6.27
CA SER A 65 9.96 9.63 7.59
C SER A 65 10.67 10.65 8.47
N PHE A 66 11.98 10.82 8.29
CA PHE A 66 12.75 11.77 9.10
C PHE A 66 12.30 13.22 8.91
N GLU A 67 11.81 13.57 7.72
CA GLU A 67 11.37 14.93 7.42
C GLU A 67 9.86 15.12 7.57
N TYR A 68 9.05 14.13 7.18
CA TYR A 68 7.60 14.33 7.02
C TYR A 68 6.73 13.63 8.06
N PHE A 69 7.28 12.64 8.77
CA PHE A 69 6.49 11.95 9.78
C PHE A 69 6.53 12.72 11.10
N ARG A 70 5.54 12.44 11.94
CA ARG A 70 5.52 12.91 13.32
C ARG A 70 6.71 12.39 14.11
N GLU A 71 7.14 13.14 15.11
CA GLU A 71 8.05 12.61 16.11
C GLU A 71 7.29 11.61 16.99
N LEU A 72 7.91 10.47 17.30
CA LEU A 72 7.39 9.57 18.33
C LEU A 72 7.40 10.33 19.66
N SER A 73 6.22 10.57 20.24
CA SER A 73 6.12 11.23 21.54
C SER A 73 6.98 10.48 22.56
N LYS A 74 7.88 11.21 23.21
CA LYS A 74 8.89 10.70 24.15
C LYS A 74 8.28 10.08 25.43
N ASP A 75 6.95 10.14 25.56
CA ASP A 75 6.20 9.79 26.77
C ASP A 75 5.37 8.50 26.66
N VAL A 76 5.40 7.80 25.53
CA VAL A 76 4.86 6.43 25.47
C VAL A 76 6.01 5.44 25.60
N ASN A 77 6.24 5.07 26.86
CA ASN A 77 6.95 3.88 27.31
C ASN A 77 8.48 4.00 27.51
N ARG A 78 8.86 4.69 28.58
CA ARG A 78 10.20 4.59 29.20
C ARG A 78 10.36 3.38 30.12
N GLN A 79 9.40 2.44 30.12
CA GLN A 79 9.37 1.35 31.09
C GLN A 79 9.40 -0.01 30.40
N VAL A 80 10.44 -0.77 30.73
CA VAL A 80 10.80 -2.10 30.23
C VAL A 80 11.55 -2.09 28.88
N MET A 81 12.84 -1.81 29.00
CA MET A 81 13.87 -2.22 28.05
C MET A 81 13.91 -3.76 27.95
N SER A 82 13.09 -4.33 27.07
CA SER A 82 13.37 -5.63 26.48
C SER A 82 14.28 -5.39 25.28
N LYS A 83 15.57 -5.69 25.46
CA LYS A 83 16.59 -5.68 24.41
C LYS A 83 16.03 -6.34 23.14
N GLY A 84 15.76 -5.57 22.09
CA GLY A 84 15.53 -6.10 20.74
C GLY A 84 14.39 -5.52 19.91
N VAL A 85 13.48 -4.70 20.46
CA VAL A 85 12.43 -4.04 19.64
C VAL A 85 12.87 -2.60 19.34
N PRO A 86 13.27 -2.27 18.10
CA PRO A 86 13.63 -0.90 17.76
C PRO A 86 12.42 0.00 18.01
N LEU A 87 12.66 1.12 18.70
CA LEU A 87 11.78 2.29 18.79
C LEU A 87 10.86 2.33 17.57
N GLU A 88 9.55 2.14 17.78
CA GLU A 88 8.59 1.74 16.74
C GLU A 88 8.76 2.60 15.48
N ARG A 89 9.44 2.06 14.47
CA ARG A 89 9.77 2.79 13.25
C ARG A 89 8.43 3.09 12.57
N LEU A 90 7.97 4.34 12.62
CA LEU A 90 6.68 4.75 12.04
C LEU A 90 6.52 4.41 10.54
N TRP A 91 7.65 4.23 9.84
CA TRP A 91 7.72 3.82 8.44
C TRP A 91 7.69 2.30 8.23
N ALA A 92 7.83 1.50 9.29
CA ALA A 92 7.80 0.05 9.24
C ALA A 92 6.37 -0.47 9.46
N SER A 93 6.11 -1.70 9.00
CA SER A 93 4.82 -2.36 9.21
C SER A 93 4.56 -2.54 10.71
N SER A 94 3.37 -2.12 11.16
CA SER A 94 2.83 -2.38 12.50
C SER A 94 1.48 -3.05 12.38
N ARG A 95 1.14 -3.89 13.36
CA ARG A 95 -0.20 -4.51 13.50
C ARG A 95 -1.08 -3.75 14.48
N GLU A 96 -0.56 -2.70 15.10
CA GLU A 96 -1.30 -1.87 16.05
C GLU A 96 -1.99 -0.72 15.31
N PRO A 97 -3.25 -0.39 15.66
CA PRO A 97 -3.94 0.75 15.05
C PRO A 97 -3.24 2.07 15.38
N LEU A 98 -3.28 3.02 14.44
CA LEU A 98 -2.68 4.34 14.63
C LEU A 98 -3.47 5.18 15.64
N LYS A 99 -2.77 5.65 16.68
CA LYS A 99 -3.31 6.62 17.65
C LYS A 99 -3.31 8.07 17.12
N GLN A 100 -2.45 8.35 16.15
CA GLN A 100 -2.27 9.65 15.51
C GLN A 100 -1.79 9.44 14.06
N PRO A 101 -2.05 10.40 13.14
CA PRO A 101 -1.64 10.28 11.74
C PRO A 101 -0.12 10.23 11.59
N LEU A 102 0.39 9.48 10.62
CA LEU A 102 1.85 9.36 10.38
C LEU A 102 2.47 10.70 9.97
N LEU A 103 1.79 11.46 9.11
CA LEU A 103 2.28 12.71 8.56
C LEU A 103 2.02 13.88 9.52
N LYS A 104 3.09 14.62 9.86
CA LYS A 104 2.99 15.80 10.74
C LYS A 104 2.07 16.90 10.19
N ARG A 105 1.88 16.96 8.87
CA ARG A 105 0.95 17.91 8.21
C ARG A 105 -0.51 17.70 8.60
N LEU A 106 -0.87 16.54 9.13
CA LEU A 106 -2.24 16.21 9.54
C LEU A 106 -2.53 16.53 11.01
N GLU A 107 -1.51 16.69 11.87
CA GLU A 107 -1.68 16.87 13.33
C GLU A 107 -2.50 18.11 13.70
N GLY A 108 -2.48 19.16 12.87
CA GLY A 108 -3.27 20.38 13.07
C GLY A 108 -4.71 20.30 12.53
N ASN A 109 -5.12 19.17 11.96
CA ASN A 109 -6.44 19.00 11.36
C ASN A 109 -7.14 17.78 11.99
N PRO A 110 -8.05 17.97 12.97
CA PRO A 110 -8.67 16.87 13.70
C PRO A 110 -9.54 15.99 12.80
N GLU A 111 -10.20 16.57 11.80
CA GLU A 111 -11.02 15.80 10.84
C GLU A 111 -10.14 14.86 10.02
N LEU A 112 -9.10 15.40 9.36
CA LEU A 112 -8.20 14.56 8.57
C LEU A 112 -7.40 13.57 9.42
N SER A 113 -7.05 13.94 10.66
CA SER A 113 -6.41 13.04 11.62
C SER A 113 -7.30 11.84 11.96
N HIS A 114 -8.59 12.10 12.21
CA HIS A 114 -9.56 11.05 12.48
C HIS A 114 -9.75 10.14 11.27
N GLN A 115 -9.96 10.71 10.07
CA GLN A 115 -10.08 9.96 8.83
C GLN A 115 -8.84 9.09 8.56
N ALA A 116 -7.63 9.61 8.82
CA ALA A 116 -6.40 8.83 8.65
C ALA A 116 -6.34 7.60 9.57
N GLY A 117 -6.83 7.71 10.81
CA GLY A 117 -6.90 6.58 11.74
C GLY A 117 -7.90 5.51 11.30
N LEU A 118 -9.07 5.93 10.81
CA LEU A 118 -10.07 5.02 10.24
C LEU A 118 -9.51 4.28 9.02
N CYS A 119 -8.96 5.01 8.05
CA CYS A 119 -8.34 4.42 6.86
C CYS A 119 -7.25 3.41 7.21
N PHE A 120 -6.41 3.69 8.23
CA PHE A 120 -5.39 2.74 8.65
C PHE A 120 -5.98 1.48 9.28
N THR A 121 -7.08 1.61 10.02
CA THR A 121 -7.79 0.46 10.58
C THR A 121 -8.38 -0.41 9.46
N ASP A 122 -8.97 0.20 8.42
CA ASP A 122 -9.46 -0.53 7.25
C ASP A 122 -8.33 -1.27 6.52
N ILE A 123 -7.14 -0.67 6.43
CA ILE A 123 -5.93 -1.33 5.90
C ILE A 123 -5.55 -2.55 6.74
N LEU A 124 -5.58 -2.44 8.07
CA LEU A 124 -5.22 -3.54 8.96
C LEU A 124 -6.22 -4.70 8.92
N SER A 125 -7.52 -4.39 8.85
CA SER A 125 -8.59 -5.38 8.82
C SER A 125 -8.67 -6.14 7.49
N GLY A 126 -8.01 -5.63 6.43
CA GLY A 126 -8.11 -6.19 5.07
C GLY A 126 -9.38 -5.78 4.34
N ASP A 127 -10.17 -4.86 4.90
CA ASP A 127 -11.45 -4.38 4.37
C ASP A 127 -11.29 -3.42 3.18
N LEU A 128 -10.06 -3.13 2.75
CA LEU A 128 -9.79 -2.22 1.63
C LEU A 128 -10.39 -2.67 0.29
N ILE A 129 -10.81 -3.93 0.17
CA ILE A 129 -11.52 -4.42 -1.01
C ILE A 129 -12.94 -3.81 -1.12
N LEU A 130 -13.50 -3.26 -0.03
CA LEU A 130 -14.87 -2.72 -0.01
C LEU A 130 -14.95 -1.18 0.04
N CYS A 131 -13.87 -0.46 0.41
CA CYS A 131 -13.95 0.95 0.80
C CYS A 131 -13.43 1.98 -0.23
N MET A 132 -13.08 1.57 -1.45
CA MET A 132 -12.73 2.50 -2.55
C MET A 132 -13.90 2.67 -3.54
N PRO A 133 -14.91 3.54 -3.28
CA PRO A 133 -15.82 3.95 -4.34
C PRO A 133 -15.05 4.87 -5.28
N ILE A 134 -14.51 4.30 -6.36
CA ILE A 134 -13.97 5.07 -7.49
C ILE A 134 -15.16 5.84 -8.09
N LYS A 135 -15.38 7.09 -7.64
CA LYS A 135 -16.31 8.02 -8.30
C LYS A 135 -15.66 8.51 -9.59
N ILE A 136 -15.80 7.73 -10.66
CA ILE A 136 -15.55 8.23 -12.01
C ILE A 136 -16.69 9.21 -12.33
N GLN A 137 -16.41 10.50 -12.21
CA GLN A 137 -17.33 11.55 -12.63
C GLN A 137 -17.37 11.61 -14.16
N ASN A 138 -18.22 10.80 -14.78
CA ASN A 138 -18.48 10.89 -16.21
C ASN A 138 -19.63 11.89 -16.43
N LYS A 139 -19.30 13.10 -16.90
CA LYS A 139 -20.30 14.06 -17.41
C LYS A 139 -20.81 13.53 -18.77
N PRO A 140 -22.11 13.32 -18.96
CA PRO A 140 -22.64 13.02 -20.29
C PRO A 140 -22.53 14.29 -21.15
N HIS A 141 -21.67 14.26 -22.17
CA HIS A 141 -21.80 15.17 -23.30
C HIS A 141 -23.02 14.70 -24.10
N HIS A 142 -24.10 15.47 -24.03
CA HIS A 142 -25.24 15.36 -24.91
C HIS A 142 -24.77 15.44 -26.37
N LEU A 143 -24.78 14.31 -27.08
CA LEU A 143 -24.94 14.31 -28.52
C LEU A 143 -26.44 14.60 -28.76
N GLN A 144 -26.72 15.82 -29.18
CA GLN A 144 -27.96 16.16 -29.87
C GLN A 144 -27.91 15.51 -31.26
N TYR A 145 -29.08 15.05 -31.70
CA TYR A 145 -29.35 14.35 -32.97
C TYR A 145 -28.70 14.99 -34.20
#